data_AF-A0A227GR60-F1
#
_entry.id   AF-A0A227GR60-F1
#
_cell.length_a   1.000
_cell.length_b   1.000
_cell.length_c   1.000
_cell.angle_alpha   90.00
_cell.angle_beta   90.00
_cell.angle_gamma   90.00
#
_symmetry.space_group_name_H-M   'P 1'
#
loop_
_entity.id
_entity.type
_entity.pdbx_description
1 polymer ?
#
loop_
_entity_poly.entity_id
_entity_poly.type
_entity_poly.pdbx_seq_one_letter_code
_entity_poly.pdbx_strand_id
1 'polypeptide(L)' 'VSVEVQEGQASPNVLLAGTVEQVRIPSSGGAALVNVNGVGNVPFYQITQFGA' A
#
# COMPACT_ATOMS: atom_id res chain seq x y z
N VAL A 1 1.65 -6.66 -22.62
CA VAL A 1 0.83 -7.19 -21.51
C VAL A 1 -0.41 -6.31 -21.42
N SER A 2 -1.61 -6.88 -21.55
CA SER A 2 -2.89 -6.17 -21.47
C SER A 2 -3.76 -6.86 -20.41
N VAL A 3 -4.45 -6.06 -19.61
CA VAL A 3 -5.32 -6.52 -18.52
C VAL A 3 -6.75 -6.08 -18.83
N GLU A 4 -7.68 -7.02 -18.85
CA GLU A 4 -9.10 -6.72 -18.98
C GLU A 4 -9.67 -6.32 -17.63
N VAL A 5 -10.45 -5.24 -17.63
CA VAL A 5 -11.09 -4.68 -16.45
C VAL A 5 -12.60 -4.90 -16.54
N GLN A 6 -13.28 -4.93 -15.39
CA GLN A 6 -14.73 -5.03 -15.37
C GLN A 6 -15.37 -3.78 -15.97
N GLU A 7 -16.59 -3.93 -16.50
CA GLU A 7 -17.34 -2.82 -17.06
C GLU A 7 -17.57 -1.74 -15.99
N GLY A 8 -17.22 -0.49 -16.32
CA GLY A 8 -17.27 0.65 -15.38
C GLY A 8 -16.00 0.85 -14.54
N GLN A 9 -14.99 -0.01 -14.68
CA GLN A 9 -13.72 0.14 -13.97
C GLN A 9 -12.65 0.75 -14.88
N ALA A 10 -12.09 1.91 -14.50
CA ALA A 10 -11.08 2.61 -15.31
C ALA A 10 -9.71 1.91 -15.29
N SER A 11 -9.38 1.21 -14.20
CA SER A 11 -8.12 0.50 -14.01
C SER A 11 -8.28 -0.65 -13.00
N PRO A 12 -7.52 -1.75 -13.15
CA PRO A 12 -7.62 -2.87 -12.22
C PRO A 12 -7.06 -2.49 -10.84
N ASN A 13 -7.62 -3.09 -9.79
CA ASN A 13 -7.03 -3.01 -8.47
C ASN A 13 -5.81 -3.92 -8.41
N VAL A 14 -4.65 -3.35 -8.08
CA VAL A 14 -3.39 -4.09 -7.94
C VAL A 14 -2.95 -4.06 -6.50
N LEU A 15 -2.71 -5.23 -5.93
CA LEU A 15 -2.12 -5.38 -4.60
C LEU A 15 -0.65 -5.75 -4.76
N LEU A 16 0.23 -5.00 -4.10
CA LEU A 16 1.67 -5.26 -4.10
C LEU A 16 2.07 -5.81 -2.74
N ALA A 17 2.78 -6.93 -2.75
CA ALA A 17 3.39 -7.49 -1.55
C ALA A 17 4.79 -6.88 -1.34
N GLY A 18 5.18 -6.73 -0.08
CA GLY A 18 6.51 -6.28 0.29
C GLY A 18 6.76 -6.51 1.78
N THR A 19 8.01 -6.34 2.20
CA THR A 19 8.41 -6.45 3.61
C THR A 19 8.44 -5.08 4.25
N VAL A 20 7.90 -4.95 5.46
CA VAL A 20 7.99 -3.72 6.24
C VAL A 20 9.43 -3.55 6.73
N GLU A 21 10.08 -2.45 6.36
CA GLU A 21 11.43 -2.10 6.79
C GLU A 21 11.40 -1.19 8.02
N GLN A 22 10.48 -0.23 8.04
CA GLN A 22 10.38 0.76 9.11
C GLN A 22 8.94 1.25 9.28
N VAL A 23 8.55 1.56 10.50
CA VAL A 23 7.33 2.31 10.80
C VAL A 23 7.69 3.67 11.40
N ARG A 24 7.05 4.74 10.91
CA ARG A 24 7.20 6.11 11.41
C ARG A 24 5.87 6.66 11.91
N ILE A 25 5.86 7.12 13.16
CA ILE A 25 4.74 7.84 13.77
C ILE A 25 5.10 9.34 13.82
N PRO A 26 4.43 10.23 13.06
CA PRO A 26 4.72 11.65 13.10
C PRO A 26 4.30 12.28 14.43
N SER A 27 5.19 13.04 15.08
CA SER A 27 4.89 13.77 16.32
C SER A 27 3.93 14.95 16.11
N SER A 28 3.82 15.45 14.87
CA SER A 28 2.86 16.47 14.45
C SER A 28 1.41 15.95 14.33
N GLY A 29 1.19 14.66 14.59
CA GLY A 29 -0.06 13.97 14.25
C GLY A 29 -0.13 13.61 12.76
N GLY A 30 -1.23 12.93 12.39
CA GLY A 30 -1.44 12.40 11.05
C GLY A 30 -1.32 10.87 11.00
N ALA A 31 -1.22 10.32 9.79
CA ALA A 31 -1.18 8.89 9.57
C ALA A 31 0.21 8.31 9.87
N ALA A 32 0.25 7.14 10.50
CA ALA A 32 1.46 6.34 10.56
C ALA A 32 1.90 5.95 9.14
N LEU A 33 3.19 6.12 8.85
CA LEU A 33 3.78 5.74 7.57
C LEU A 33 4.54 4.43 7.75
N VAL A 34 4.28 3.49 6.86
CA VAL A 34 4.92 2.18 6.77
C VAL A 34 5.85 2.21 5.57
N ASN A 35 7.15 2.09 5.82
CA ASN A 35 8.13 1.91 4.76
C ASN A 35 8.17 0.44 4.35
N VAL A 36 7.77 0.16 3.12
CA VAL A 36 7.68 -1.19 2.54
C VAL A 36 8.71 -1.31 1.43
N ASN A 37 9.58 -2.32 1.52
CA ASN A 37 10.61 -2.58 0.53
C ASN A 37 9.99 -2.71 -0.88
N GLY A 38 10.53 -1.97 -1.85
CA GLY A 38 10.05 -1.96 -3.24
C GLY A 38 8.79 -1.12 -3.50
N VAL A 39 8.11 -0.62 -2.45
CA VAL A 39 6.90 0.22 -2.59
C VAL A 39 7.14 1.65 -2.08
N GLY A 40 7.89 1.81 -0.98
CA GLY A 40 8.18 3.10 -0.35
C GLY A 40 7.32 3.37 0.88
N ASN A 41 7.03 4.65 1.16
CA ASN A 41 6.28 5.04 2.35
C ASN A 41 4.77 5.05 2.08
N VAL A 42 4.05 4.14 2.73
CA VAL A 42 2.62 3.92 2.57
C VAL A 42 1.90 4.27 3.87
N PRO A 43 0.85 5.12 3.85
CA PRO A 43 0.00 5.32 5.02
C PRO A 43 -0.61 3.99 5.50
N PHE A 44 -0.62 3.74 6.81
CA PHE A 44 -1.01 2.44 7.36
C PHE A 44 -2.42 1.98 6.95
N TYR A 45 -3.35 2.90 6.70
CA TYR A 45 -4.72 2.59 6.27
C TYR A 45 -4.84 2.12 4.81
N GLN A 46 -3.76 2.25 4.02
CA GLN A 46 -3.69 1.68 2.67
C GLN A 46 -3.12 0.26 2.68
N ILE A 47 -2.66 -0.24 3.83
CA ILE A 47 -2.26 -1.63 3.98
C ILE A 47 -3.52 -2.48 4.14
N THR A 48 -3.72 -3.42 3.22
CA THR A 48 -4.90 -4.30 3.20
C THR A 48 -4.73 -5.52 4.13
N GLN A 49 -3.50 -5.97 4.37
CA GLN A 49 -3.19 -7.14 5.20
C GLN A 49 -1.75 -7.09 5.72
N PHE A 50 -1.52 -7.58 6.95
CA PHE A 50 -0.20 -7.88 7.50
C PHE A 50 -0.07 -9.39 7.71
N GLY A 51 0.97 -10.01 7.14
CA GLY A 51 1.21 -11.46 7.27
C GLY A 51 0.07 -12.32 6.69
N ALA A 52 0.33 -13.61 6.52
CA ALA A 52 -0.67 -14.63 6.21
C ALA A 52 -0.61 -15.72 7.27
#